data_AF-A0A960RAD3-F1
#
_entry.id   AF-A0A960RAD3-F1
#
_cell.length_a   1.000
_cell.length_b   1.000
_cell.length_c   1.000
_cell.angle_alpha   90.00
_cell.angle_beta   90.00
_cell.angle_gamma   90.00
#
_symmetry.space_group_name_H-M   'P 1'
#
loop_
_entity.id
_entity.type
_entity.pdbx_description
1 polymer ?
#
loop_
_entity_poly.entity_id
_entity_poly.type
_entity_poly.pdbx_seq_one_letter_code
_entity_poly.pdbx_strand_id
1 'polypeptide(L)' 'MNLGIIGCGKMGQALLGGILNAGIVGPSEVRVFDPVSAAVESTVSKWGVMAAGSNA' A
#
# COMPACT_ATOMS: atom_id res chain seq x y z
N MET A 1 -10.98 -6.35 -7.02
CA MET A 1 -9.79 -7.24 -7.00
C MET A 1 -8.95 -6.82 -5.80
N ASN A 2 -8.52 -7.73 -4.93
CA ASN A 2 -7.73 -7.35 -3.75
C ASN A 2 -6.24 -7.38 -4.04
N LEU A 3 -5.52 -6.29 -3.74
CA LEU A 3 -4.07 -6.17 -3.90
C LEU A 3 -3.38 -6.07 -2.54
N GLY A 4 -2.47 -6.99 -2.26
CA GLY A 4 -1.60 -6.96 -1.09
C GLY A 4 -0.18 -6.53 -1.46
N ILE A 5 0.39 -5.59 -0.71
CA ILE A 5 1.79 -5.18 -0.86
C ILE A 5 2.53 -5.44 0.45
N ILE A 6 3.52 -6.34 0.40
CA ILE A 6 4.44 -6.61 1.50
C ILE A 6 5.75 -5.87 1.17
N GLY A 7 6.11 -4.91 2.00
CA GLY A 7 7.20 -3.96 1.76
C GLY A 7 6.69 -2.69 1.06
N CYS A 8 6.28 -1.69 1.84
CA CYS A 8 5.76 -0.41 1.35
C CYS A 8 6.71 0.78 1.60
N GLY A 9 8.01 0.52 1.51
CA GLY A 9 9.03 1.56 1.37
C GLY A 9 8.95 2.31 0.02
N LYS A 10 10.02 3.04 -0.34
CA LYS A 10 10.04 3.92 -1.53
C LYS A 10 9.58 3.23 -2.83
N MET A 11 10.09 2.03 -3.10
CA MET A 11 9.73 1.28 -4.30
C MET A 11 8.28 0.80 -4.25
N GLY A 12 7.83 0.24 -3.12
CA GLY A 12 6.44 -0.21 -2.96
C GLY A 12 5.44 0.93 -3.16
N GLN A 13 5.77 2.13 -2.66
CA GLN A 13 4.95 3.32 -2.89
C GLN A 13 4.96 3.80 -4.34
N ALA A 14 6.09 3.67 -5.06
CA ALA A 14 6.16 4.04 -6.47
C ALA A 14 5.30 3.12 -7.34
N LEU A 15 5.37 1.80 -7.10
CA LEU A 15 4.53 0.81 -7.78
C LEU A 15 3.05 1.02 -7.44
N LEU A 16 2.72 1.16 -6.15
CA LEU A 16 1.36 1.45 -5.70
C LEU A 16 0.81 2.70 -6.36
N GLY A 17 1.58 3.79 -6.38
CA GLY A 17 1.18 5.03 -7.02
C GLY A 17 0.89 4.87 -8.51
N GLY A 18 1.72 4.12 -9.23
CA GLY A 18 1.47 3.80 -10.64
C GLY A 18 0.15 3.04 -10.84
N ILE A 19 -0.11 2.02 -10.02
CA ILE A 19 -1.32 1.20 -10.10
C ILE A 19 -2.58 2.02 -9.80
N LEU A 20 -2.55 2.83 -8.72
CA LEU A 20 -3.69 3.67 -8.33
C LEU A 20 -3.96 4.76 -9.36
N ASN A 21 -2.91 5.44 -9.86
CA ASN A 21 -3.05 6.49 -10.86
C ASN A 21 -3.57 5.95 -12.20
N ALA A 22 -3.23 4.70 -12.54
CA ALA A 22 -3.75 4.02 -13.71
C ALA A 22 -5.20 3.49 -13.54
N GLY A 23 -5.78 3.60 -12.33
CA GLY A 23 -7.15 3.15 -12.06
C GLY A 23 -7.32 1.63 -12.10
N ILE A 24 -6.25 0.86 -11.93
CA ILE A 24 -6.28 -0.61 -12.02
C ILE A 24 -7.01 -1.22 -10.81
N VAL A 25 -6.82 -0.63 -9.62
CA VAL A 25 -7.56 -0.96 -8.39
C VAL A 25 -7.85 0.31 -7.59
N GLY A 26 -8.91 0.30 -6.77
CA GLY A 26 -9.21 1.39 -5.85
C GLY A 26 -8.38 1.32 -4.55
N PRO A 27 -8.16 2.45 -3.85
CA PRO A 27 -7.44 2.45 -2.57
C PRO A 27 -8.03 1.53 -1.50
N SER A 28 -9.37 1.39 -1.47
CA SER A 28 -10.10 0.50 -0.57
C SER A 28 -9.93 -0.99 -0.86
N GLU A 29 -9.30 -1.33 -1.98
CA GLU A 29 -8.99 -2.71 -2.36
C GLU A 29 -7.53 -3.09 -2.10
N VAL A 30 -6.73 -2.12 -1.62
CA VAL A 30 -5.30 -2.30 -1.35
C VAL A 30 -5.06 -2.44 0.15
N ARG A 31 -4.27 -3.44 0.52
CA ARG A 31 -3.67 -3.56 1.86
C ARG A 31 -2.16 -3.52 1.77
N VAL A 32 -1.53 -2.76 2.66
CA VAL A 32 -0.07 -2.64 2.74
C VAL A 32 0.44 -3.11 4.09
N PHE A 33 1.58 -3.78 4.09
CA PHE A 33 2.30 -4.19 5.28
C PHE A 33 3.79 -3.91 5.11
N ASP A 34 4.43 -3.47 6.18
CA ASP A 34 5.88 -3.36 6.30
C ASP A 34 6.24 -3.53 7.79
N PRO A 35 7.35 -4.22 8.12
CA PRO A 35 7.83 -4.26 9.51
C PRO A 35 8.18 -2.88 10.06
N VAL A 36 8.43 -1.88 9.20
CA VAL A 36 8.65 -0.48 9.59
C VAL A 36 7.31 0.26 9.61
N SER A 37 6.76 0.53 10.80
CA SER A 37 5.46 1.21 10.97
C SER A 37 5.37 2.56 10.23
N ALA A 38 6.44 3.35 10.24
CA ALA A 38 6.50 4.63 9.53
C ALA A 38 6.30 4.49 8.00
N ALA A 39 6.73 3.36 7.41
CA ALA A 39 6.51 3.09 5.99
C ALA A 39 5.02 2.80 5.72
N VAL A 40 4.35 2.08 6.61
CA VAL A 40 2.90 1.83 6.54
C VAL A 40 2.13 3.14 6.70
N GLU A 41 2.39 3.89 7.77
CA GLU A 41 1.72 5.16 8.07
C GLU A 41 1.85 6.18 6.94
N SER A 42 3.08 6.34 6.40
CA SER A 42 3.31 7.25 5.26
C SER A 42 2.56 6.79 4.01
N THR A 43 2.48 5.49 3.75
CA THR A 43 1.76 4.93 2.59
C THR A 43 0.26 5.09 2.72
N VAL A 44 -0.31 4.76 3.88
CA VAL A 44 -1.74 4.91 4.19
C VAL A 44 -2.14 6.38 4.09
N SER A 45 -1.37 7.29 4.70
CA SER A 45 -1.68 8.72 4.69
C SER A 45 -1.59 9.33 3.29
N LYS A 46 -0.62 8.88 2.48
CA LYS A 46 -0.41 9.41 1.13
C LYS A 46 -1.45 8.92 0.12
N TRP A 47 -1.84 7.65 0.20
CA TRP A 47 -2.62 7.00 -0.85
C TRP A 47 -4.03 6.60 -0.42
N GLY A 48 -4.39 6.72 0.86
CA GLY A 48 -5.71 6.34 1.37
C GLY A 48 -5.97 4.83 1.34
N VAL A 49 -4.91 4.02 1.32
CA VAL A 49 -4.99 2.55 1.34
C VAL A 49 -5.11 2.02 2.78
N MET A 50 -5.41 0.73 2.94
CA MET A 50 -5.54 0.12 4.27
C MET A 50 -4.22 -0.49 4.77
N ALA A 51 -3.96 -0.40 6.06
CA ALA A 51 -2.88 -1.15 6.70
C ALA A 51 -3.31 -2.61 6.95
N ALA A 52 -2.38 -3.55 6.76
CA ALA A 52 -2.50 -4.90 7.29
C ALA A 52 -1.65 -5.04 8.58
N GLY A 53 -2.12 -5.85 9.53
CA GLY A 53 -1.40 -6.10 10.80
C GLY A 53 -0.33 -7.19 10.71
N SER A 54 -0.30 -7.95 9.61
CA SER A 54 0.51 -9.15 9.41
C SER A 54 0.71 -9.40 7.91
N ASN A 55 1.82 -10.07 7.55
CA ASN A 55 2.05 -10.63 6.21
C ASN A 55 1.74 -12.14 6.10
N ALA A 56 1.34 -12.76 7.21
CA ALA A 56 0.77 -14.11 7.28
C ALA A 56 -0.75 -14.07 7.16
#